data_AF-A0A2V5PJV1-F1
#
_entry.id   AF-A0A2V5PJV1-F1
#
_cell.length_a   1.000
_cell.length_b   1.000
_cell.length_c   1.000
_cell.angle_alpha   90.00
_cell.angle_beta   90.00
_cell.angle_gamma   90.00
#
_symmetry.space_group_name_H-M   'P 1'
#
loop_
_entity.id
_entity.type
_entity.pdbx_description
1 polymer ?
#
loop_
_entity_poly.entity_id
_entity_poly.type
_entity_poly.pdbx_seq_one_letter_code
_entity_poly.pdbx_strand_id
1 'polypeptide(L)'
;YEMHDGIVELVLRTFSSAFPFVEIWDAGNGDIILLGSVQPWPSNAASYRRSFDIPGVRSDLAKIGISSPELLWARQMASQRTAFAIAGDGPVQSDLFPVLEYAAPRAFYIGVTAKSFQNYDERTRQVGLAPADKIAALKSLSPSETLALFVSFSTVNKELFDTLADRGEGANAPCVFQKRRPVVPEGPKETDSTLERAKAALNAGDLTQSAQLAALAVKENQTDPVAGYLMRIVERQQILTRQNVNQ
;
A
#
# COMPACT_ATOMS: atom_id res chain seq x y z
N TYR A 1 -0.25 9.90 17.26
CA TYR A 1 0.73 10.89 16.76
C TYR A 1 0.08 11.67 15.63
N GLU A 2 0.00 12.99 15.70
CA GLU A 2 -0.52 13.80 14.59
C GLU A 2 0.64 14.08 13.62
N MET A 3 0.65 13.37 12.49
CA MET A 3 1.65 13.53 11.43
C MET A 3 0.96 14.06 10.18
N HIS A 4 1.45 15.17 9.63
CA HIS A 4 1.03 15.70 8.34
C HIS A 4 1.69 14.91 7.19
N ASP A 5 1.06 14.87 6.01
CA ASP A 5 1.50 14.09 4.84
C ASP A 5 2.99 14.28 4.49
N GLY A 6 3.46 15.53 4.43
CA GLY A 6 4.88 15.80 4.14
C GLY A 6 5.89 15.23 5.17
N ILE A 7 5.50 15.05 6.44
CA ILE A 7 6.35 14.39 7.45
C ILE A 7 6.39 12.89 7.19
N VAL A 8 5.24 12.30 6.89
CA VAL A 8 5.14 10.89 6.53
C VAL A 8 5.99 10.58 5.29
N GLU A 9 5.88 11.40 4.24
CA GLU A 9 6.69 11.27 3.02
C GLU A 9 8.19 11.40 3.32
N LEU A 10 8.60 12.37 4.16
CA LEU A 10 9.98 12.50 4.61
C LEU A 10 10.50 11.24 5.32
N VAL A 11 9.72 10.69 6.26
CA VAL A 11 10.07 9.45 6.97
C VAL A 11 10.19 8.28 6.01
N LEU A 12 9.20 8.08 5.15
CA LEU A 12 9.19 6.99 4.16
C LEU A 12 10.36 7.10 3.18
N ARG A 13 10.66 8.31 2.70
CA ARG A 13 11.79 8.56 1.80
C ARG A 13 13.13 8.29 2.47
N THR A 14 13.27 8.73 3.71
CA THR A 14 14.49 8.47 4.51
C THR A 14 14.65 6.98 4.79
N PHE A 15 13.58 6.30 5.18
CA PHE A 15 13.62 4.87 5.43
C PHE A 15 13.98 4.08 4.15
N SER A 16 13.37 4.46 3.03
CA SER A 16 13.60 3.80 1.73
C SER A 16 14.98 4.11 1.13
N SER A 17 15.68 5.16 1.58
CA SER A 17 17.06 5.42 1.15
C SER A 17 18.06 4.45 1.77
N ALA A 18 17.76 3.95 2.97
CA ALA A 18 18.55 2.91 3.64
C ALA A 18 18.09 1.48 3.27
N PHE A 19 16.79 1.30 3.02
CA PHE A 19 16.20 -0.02 2.74
C PHE A 19 15.54 -0.06 1.34
N PRO A 20 16.16 -0.75 0.36
CA PRO A 20 15.61 -0.87 -1.00
C PRO A 20 14.38 -1.80 -1.13
N PHE A 21 14.08 -2.60 -0.11
CA PHE A 21 12.88 -3.43 -0.04
C PHE A 21 12.10 -3.05 1.22
N VAL A 22 10.88 -2.58 1.03
CA VAL A 22 10.05 -2.03 2.12
C VAL A 22 8.64 -2.61 2.05
N GLU A 23 8.03 -2.86 3.20
CA GLU A 23 6.58 -3.08 3.31
C GLU A 23 6.00 -2.14 4.35
N ILE A 24 4.75 -1.72 4.13
CA ILE A 24 4.02 -0.89 5.07
C ILE A 24 2.81 -1.66 5.59
N TRP A 25 2.73 -1.73 6.90
CA TRP A 25 1.74 -2.49 7.64
C TRP A 25 0.90 -1.55 8.49
N ASP A 26 -0.40 -1.79 8.46
CA ASP A 26 -1.41 -1.14 9.28
C ASP A 26 -1.43 -1.81 10.66
N ALA A 27 -0.88 -1.14 11.67
CA ALA A 27 -0.75 -1.72 13.00
C ALA A 27 -2.02 -1.57 13.85
N GLY A 28 -2.96 -0.74 13.39
CA GLY A 28 -4.12 -0.34 14.17
C GLY A 28 -3.97 1.05 14.79
N ASN A 29 -5.10 1.71 15.07
CA ASN A 29 -5.18 2.90 15.93
C ASN A 29 -4.34 4.12 15.48
N GLY A 30 -4.11 4.27 14.17
CA GLY A 30 -3.37 5.42 13.63
C GLY A 30 -1.88 5.15 13.39
N ASP A 31 -1.37 3.99 13.81
CA ASP A 31 0.03 3.64 13.65
C ASP A 31 0.28 2.75 12.43
N ILE A 32 1.47 2.90 11.86
CA ILE A 32 2.00 2.05 10.79
C ILE A 32 3.31 1.41 11.23
N ILE A 33 3.59 0.23 10.71
CA ILE A 33 4.88 -0.45 10.84
C ILE A 33 5.56 -0.45 9.47
N LEU A 34 6.83 -0.06 9.46
CA LEU A 34 7.71 -0.16 8.28
C LEU A 34 8.63 -1.35 8.49
N LEU A 35 8.59 -2.30 7.55
CA LEU A 35 9.58 -3.38 7.47
C LEU A 35 10.53 -3.07 6.33
N GLY A 36 11.84 -3.11 6.58
CA GLY A 36 12.87 -2.76 5.61
C GLY A 36 13.99 -3.79 5.56
N SER A 37 14.51 -4.06 4.36
CA SER A 37 15.69 -4.91 4.15
C SER A 37 16.52 -4.44 2.96
N VAL A 38 17.80 -4.79 2.97
CA VAL A 38 18.73 -4.61 1.85
C VAL A 38 18.62 -5.72 0.80
N GLN A 39 18.02 -6.85 1.15
CA GLN A 39 17.73 -7.97 0.26
C GLN A 39 16.22 -8.26 0.22
N PRO A 40 15.68 -8.71 -0.91
CA PRO A 40 14.27 -9.10 -0.98
C PRO A 40 14.01 -10.30 -0.06
N TRP A 41 12.81 -10.37 0.50
CA TRP A 41 12.37 -11.53 1.28
C TRP A 41 11.08 -12.15 0.71
N PRO A 42 10.85 -13.45 0.89
CA PRO A 42 9.58 -14.07 0.51
C PRO A 42 8.42 -13.41 1.24
N SER A 43 7.54 -12.77 0.48
CA SER A 43 6.30 -12.15 0.95
C SER A 43 5.15 -12.62 0.07
N ASN A 44 4.83 -13.90 0.23
CA ASN A 44 3.83 -14.62 -0.56
C ASN A 44 2.99 -15.53 0.32
N ALA A 45 1.89 -16.06 -0.22
CA ALA A 45 0.93 -16.88 0.54
C ALA A 45 1.58 -18.05 1.31
N ALA A 46 2.57 -18.71 0.69
CA ALA A 46 3.26 -19.83 1.32
C ALA A 46 4.12 -19.39 2.52
N SER A 47 4.81 -18.24 2.41
CA SER A 47 5.57 -17.68 3.53
C SER A 47 4.69 -17.28 4.71
N TYR A 48 3.52 -16.67 4.46
CA TYR A 48 2.59 -16.29 5.52
C TYR A 48 2.00 -17.51 6.23
N ARG A 49 1.58 -18.54 5.47
CA ARG A 49 1.10 -19.80 6.06
C ARG A 49 2.15 -20.45 6.95
N ARG A 50 3.38 -20.57 6.45
CA ARG A 50 4.50 -21.15 7.20
C ARG A 50 4.75 -20.42 8.52
N SER A 51 4.75 -19.08 8.51
CA SER A 51 4.93 -18.28 9.72
C SER A 51 3.74 -18.44 10.68
N PHE A 52 2.52 -18.51 10.15
CA PHE A 52 1.30 -18.68 10.94
C PHE A 52 1.13 -20.10 11.53
N ASP A 53 1.83 -21.09 10.97
CA ASP A 53 1.86 -22.46 11.51
C ASP A 53 2.77 -22.62 12.73
N ILE A 54 3.58 -21.61 13.05
CA ILE A 54 4.35 -21.57 14.29
C ILE A 54 3.38 -21.40 15.47
N PRO A 55 3.28 -22.35 16.43
CA PRO A 55 2.24 -22.33 17.46
C PRO A 55 2.21 -21.04 18.30
N GLY A 56 3.37 -20.49 18.65
CA GLY A 56 3.47 -19.22 19.39
C GLY A 56 2.92 -18.04 18.59
N VAL A 57 3.30 -17.94 17.31
CA VAL A 57 2.82 -16.88 16.40
C VAL A 57 1.31 -16.93 16.26
N ARG A 58 0.75 -18.13 16.01
CA ARG A 58 -0.70 -18.33 15.92
C ARG A 58 -1.42 -17.92 17.21
N SER A 59 -0.88 -18.32 18.36
CA SER A 59 -1.47 -18.01 19.66
C SER A 59 -1.48 -16.51 19.94
N ASP A 60 -0.39 -15.81 19.63
CA ASP A 60 -0.28 -14.38 19.88
C ASP A 60 -1.13 -13.56 18.91
N LEU A 61 -1.15 -13.91 17.62
CA LEU A 61 -2.01 -13.25 16.63
C LEU A 61 -3.50 -13.45 16.91
N ALA A 62 -3.90 -14.62 17.43
CA ALA A 62 -5.29 -14.87 17.81
C ALA A 62 -5.77 -13.94 18.93
N LYS A 63 -4.89 -13.53 19.86
CA LYS A 63 -5.23 -12.58 20.95
C LYS A 63 -5.64 -11.20 20.43
N ILE A 64 -5.19 -10.83 19.23
CA ILE A 64 -5.52 -9.57 18.56
C ILE A 64 -6.50 -9.76 17.40
N GLY A 65 -7.22 -10.89 17.37
CA GLY A 65 -8.27 -11.15 16.39
C GLY A 65 -7.77 -11.54 15.00
N ILE A 66 -6.49 -11.91 14.86
CA ILE A 66 -5.91 -12.41 13.61
C ILE A 66 -5.85 -13.93 13.68
N SER A 67 -6.85 -14.60 13.11
CA SER A 67 -7.03 -16.06 13.18
C SER A 67 -6.57 -16.82 11.93
N SER A 68 -6.15 -16.12 10.87
CA SER A 68 -5.65 -16.71 9.63
C SER A 68 -4.49 -15.91 9.03
N PRO A 69 -3.63 -16.54 8.20
CA PRO A 69 -2.58 -15.82 7.48
C PRO A 69 -3.14 -14.75 6.53
N GLU A 70 -4.34 -14.97 5.97
CA GLU A 70 -5.04 -13.99 5.14
C GLU A 70 -5.45 -12.75 5.94
N LEU A 71 -5.93 -12.92 7.18
CA LEU A 71 -6.24 -11.80 8.09
C LEU A 71 -4.99 -11.03 8.52
N LEU A 72 -3.86 -11.72 8.68
CA LEU A 72 -2.58 -11.05 8.90
C LEU A 72 -2.23 -10.21 7.67
N TRP A 73 -2.31 -10.80 6.48
CA TRP A 73 -1.96 -10.13 5.23
C TRP A 73 -2.90 -8.94 4.91
N ALA A 74 -4.14 -8.97 5.39
CA ALA A 74 -5.07 -7.84 5.29
C ALA A 74 -4.57 -6.57 6.00
N ARG A 75 -3.61 -6.70 6.94
CA ARG A 75 -2.92 -5.55 7.55
C ARG A 75 -1.83 -4.95 6.67
N GLN A 76 -1.33 -5.66 5.66
CA GLN A 76 -0.33 -5.08 4.77
C GLN A 76 -0.99 -4.09 3.80
N MET A 77 -0.64 -2.82 3.92
CA MET A 77 -1.15 -1.73 3.08
C MET A 77 -0.37 -1.62 1.77
N ALA A 78 0.95 -1.77 1.81
CA ALA A 78 1.82 -1.69 0.65
C ALA A 78 2.90 -2.78 0.71
N SER A 79 3.07 -3.52 -0.39
CA SER A 79 4.05 -4.60 -0.51
C SER A 79 5.44 -4.09 -0.94
N GLN A 80 6.42 -4.99 -1.00
CA GLN A 80 7.75 -4.72 -1.57
C GLN A 80 7.71 -4.17 -2.99
N ARG A 81 6.62 -4.41 -3.73
CA ARG A 81 6.43 -3.90 -5.09
C ARG A 81 6.12 -2.40 -5.14
N THR A 82 5.54 -1.86 -4.08
CA THR A 82 4.86 -0.55 -4.11
C THR A 82 5.33 0.42 -3.03
N ALA A 83 5.64 -0.06 -1.82
CA ALA A 83 5.87 0.79 -0.66
C ALA A 83 6.95 1.86 -0.87
N PHE A 84 8.08 1.49 -1.48
CA PHE A 84 9.20 2.40 -1.73
C PHE A 84 8.82 3.60 -2.63
N ALA A 85 7.80 3.43 -3.48
CA ALA A 85 7.42 4.42 -4.46
C ALA A 85 6.51 5.50 -3.87
N ILE A 86 5.97 5.33 -2.66
CA ILE A 86 4.94 6.23 -2.09
C ILE A 86 5.46 7.66 -1.92
N ALA A 87 6.64 7.83 -1.31
CA ALA A 87 7.13 9.15 -0.92
C ALA A 87 7.61 10.02 -2.08
N GLY A 88 8.01 9.41 -3.21
CA GLY A 88 8.62 10.11 -4.33
C GLY A 88 9.86 10.91 -3.95
N ASP A 89 10.22 11.87 -4.81
CA ASP A 89 11.39 12.72 -4.62
C ASP A 89 11.16 13.80 -3.56
N GLY A 90 12.24 14.23 -2.90
CA GLY A 90 12.20 15.29 -1.90
C GLY A 90 13.32 15.18 -0.87
N PRO A 91 13.27 15.98 0.21
CA PRO A 91 14.30 15.96 1.24
C PRO A 91 14.27 14.66 2.04
N VAL A 92 15.44 14.23 2.53
CA VAL A 92 15.59 13.15 3.50
C VAL A 92 16.07 13.71 4.83
N GLN A 93 15.74 13.02 5.93
CA GLN A 93 16.27 13.35 7.24
C GLN A 93 17.75 12.96 7.30
N SER A 94 18.59 13.82 7.87
CA SER A 94 19.99 13.53 8.18
C SER A 94 20.42 14.27 9.43
N ASP A 95 21.48 13.83 10.10
CA ASP A 95 22.00 14.50 11.31
C ASP A 95 22.45 15.94 11.03
N LEU A 96 22.94 16.22 9.81
CA LEU A 96 23.35 17.56 9.39
C LEU A 96 22.15 18.46 9.03
N PHE A 97 20.99 17.87 8.73
CA PHE A 97 19.75 18.57 8.39
C PHE A 97 18.56 17.87 9.08
N PRO A 98 18.37 18.07 10.40
CA PRO A 98 17.38 17.35 11.18
C PRO A 98 15.98 17.94 11.01
N VAL A 99 15.43 17.88 9.80
CA VAL A 99 14.11 18.41 9.41
C VAL A 99 12.99 18.00 10.38
N LEU A 100 12.98 16.74 10.83
CA LEU A 100 11.96 16.23 11.76
C LEU A 100 11.94 16.94 13.12
N GLU A 101 13.09 17.32 13.67
CA GLU A 101 13.18 17.98 14.98
C GLU A 101 12.45 19.33 14.99
N TYR A 102 12.43 20.02 13.85
CA TYR A 102 11.76 21.30 13.67
C TYR A 102 10.33 21.15 13.13
N ALA A 103 10.07 20.13 12.30
CA ALA A 103 8.77 19.92 11.66
C ALA A 103 7.74 19.25 12.59
N ALA A 104 8.17 18.30 13.43
CA ALA A 104 7.26 17.54 14.30
C ALA A 104 6.53 18.41 15.35
N PRO A 105 7.19 19.35 16.05
CA PRO A 105 6.49 20.25 16.97
C PRO A 105 5.44 21.12 16.27
N ARG A 106 5.69 21.54 15.01
CA ARG A 106 4.74 22.34 14.24
C ARG A 106 3.51 21.54 13.81
N ALA A 107 3.70 20.30 13.36
CA ALA A 107 2.60 19.44 12.95
C ALA A 107 1.65 19.12 14.12
N PHE A 108 2.19 18.96 15.32
CA PHE A 108 1.39 18.76 16.55
C PHE A 108 0.42 19.92 16.83
N TYR A 109 0.74 21.17 16.46
CA TYR A 109 -0.17 22.31 16.65
C TYR A 109 -1.21 22.45 15.54
N ILE A 110 -1.03 21.79 14.40
CA ILE A 110 -1.87 21.96 13.21
C ILE A 110 -3.09 21.01 13.23
N GLY A 111 -3.08 19.92 13.99
CA GLY A 111 -4.26 19.06 14.13
C GLY A 111 -4.56 18.16 12.92
N VAL A 112 -3.64 18.06 11.96
CA VAL A 112 -3.89 17.38 10.67
C VAL A 112 -3.30 15.98 10.69
N THR A 113 -4.15 14.99 10.42
CA THR A 113 -3.76 13.59 10.19
C THR A 113 -3.45 13.35 8.72
N ALA A 114 -2.36 12.66 8.43
CA ALA A 114 -1.98 12.24 7.08
C ALA A 114 -3.09 11.42 6.43
N LYS A 115 -3.44 11.78 5.19
CA LYS A 115 -4.44 11.07 4.36
C LYS A 115 -3.83 10.49 3.09
N SER A 116 -2.61 10.87 2.75
CA SER A 116 -1.88 10.45 1.54
C SER A 116 -1.86 8.93 1.34
N PHE A 117 -1.77 8.14 2.42
CA PHE A 117 -1.80 6.67 2.35
C PHE A 117 -3.01 6.09 1.64
N GLN A 118 -4.16 6.77 1.69
CA GLN A 118 -5.38 6.31 1.02
C GLN A 118 -5.17 6.18 -0.50
N ASN A 119 -4.36 7.07 -1.08
CA ASN A 119 -4.05 7.05 -2.50
C ASN A 119 -3.17 5.88 -2.91
N TYR A 120 -2.44 5.27 -1.97
CA TYR A 120 -1.43 4.24 -2.28
C TYR A 120 -1.76 2.85 -1.73
N ASP A 121 -2.88 2.71 -1.01
CA ASP A 121 -3.27 1.45 -0.38
C ASP A 121 -3.64 0.39 -1.43
N GLU A 122 -2.90 -0.72 -1.42
CA GLU A 122 -3.14 -1.89 -2.28
C GLU A 122 -4.45 -2.60 -1.99
N ARG A 123 -5.09 -2.33 -0.85
CA ARG A 123 -6.37 -2.92 -0.45
C ARG A 123 -7.55 -2.13 -1.01
N THR A 124 -7.35 -0.85 -1.39
CA THR A 124 -8.38 0.01 -1.98
C THR A 124 -8.01 0.58 -3.35
N ARG A 125 -7.39 1.76 -3.42
CA ARG A 125 -7.16 2.49 -4.68
C ARG A 125 -6.10 1.85 -5.57
N GLN A 126 -5.15 1.11 -4.99
CA GLN A 126 -4.05 0.48 -5.70
C GLN A 126 -4.18 -1.05 -5.79
N VAL A 127 -5.40 -1.59 -5.75
CA VAL A 127 -5.66 -3.03 -5.93
C VAL A 127 -5.04 -3.56 -7.22
N GLY A 128 -5.06 -2.78 -8.30
CA GLY A 128 -4.43 -3.16 -9.57
C GLY A 128 -2.90 -3.25 -9.53
N LEU A 129 -2.23 -2.81 -8.47
CA LEU A 129 -0.77 -2.90 -8.34
C LEU A 129 -0.32 -3.93 -7.28
N ALA A 130 -1.26 -4.45 -6.51
CA ALA A 130 -1.00 -5.45 -5.49
C ALA A 130 -0.52 -6.77 -6.14
N PRO A 131 0.35 -7.56 -5.47
CA PRO A 131 0.69 -8.90 -5.90
C PRO A 131 -0.56 -9.79 -6.10
N ALA A 132 -0.56 -10.63 -7.14
CA ALA A 132 -1.74 -11.42 -7.51
C ALA A 132 -2.15 -12.44 -6.43
N ASP A 133 -1.17 -13.00 -5.72
CA ASP A 133 -1.38 -13.91 -4.60
C ASP A 133 -1.96 -13.19 -3.37
N LYS A 134 -1.53 -11.95 -3.11
CA LYS A 134 -2.16 -11.07 -2.13
C LYS A 134 -3.63 -10.82 -2.49
N ILE A 135 -3.91 -10.45 -3.74
CA ILE A 135 -5.29 -10.23 -4.19
C ILE A 135 -6.15 -11.48 -3.98
N ALA A 136 -5.65 -12.65 -4.37
CA ALA A 136 -6.35 -13.92 -4.19
C ALA A 136 -6.60 -14.23 -2.71
N ALA A 137 -5.60 -14.04 -1.85
CA ALA A 137 -5.71 -14.22 -0.41
C ALA A 137 -6.78 -13.30 0.21
N LEU A 138 -6.72 -12.00 -0.07
CA LEU A 138 -7.65 -11.03 0.50
C LEU A 138 -9.08 -11.20 -0.01
N LYS A 139 -9.27 -11.61 -1.27
CA LYS A 139 -10.59 -11.95 -1.83
C LYS A 139 -11.22 -13.19 -1.18
N SER A 140 -10.42 -14.06 -0.55
CA SER A 140 -10.93 -15.28 0.07
C SER A 140 -11.58 -15.03 1.44
N LEU A 141 -11.32 -13.88 2.07
CA LEU A 141 -11.86 -13.51 3.36
C LEU A 141 -13.35 -13.17 3.28
N SER A 142 -14.11 -13.60 4.29
CA SER A 142 -15.53 -13.22 4.39
C SER A 142 -15.67 -11.73 4.78
N PRO A 143 -16.77 -11.07 4.38
CA PRO A 143 -17.05 -9.70 4.80
C PRO A 143 -17.15 -9.54 6.33
N SER A 144 -17.58 -10.58 7.05
CA SER A 144 -17.69 -10.57 8.51
C SER A 144 -16.32 -10.60 9.19
N GLU A 145 -15.44 -11.49 8.78
CA GLU A 145 -14.08 -11.61 9.34
C GLU A 145 -13.28 -10.34 9.07
N THR A 146 -13.35 -9.84 7.83
CA THR A 146 -12.64 -8.62 7.42
C THR A 146 -13.12 -7.42 8.23
N LEU A 147 -14.43 -7.21 8.39
CA LEU A 147 -14.91 -6.10 9.21
C LEU A 147 -14.49 -6.25 10.68
N ALA A 148 -14.59 -7.45 11.26
CA ALA A 148 -14.22 -7.71 12.65
C ALA A 148 -12.75 -7.36 12.94
N LEU A 149 -11.84 -7.63 11.98
CA LEU A 149 -10.44 -7.26 12.05
C LEU A 149 -10.27 -5.75 12.29
N PHE A 150 -10.92 -4.92 11.47
CA PHE A 150 -10.77 -3.46 11.52
C PHE A 150 -11.69 -2.76 12.52
N VAL A 151 -12.68 -3.44 13.08
CA VAL A 151 -13.48 -2.89 14.20
C VAL A 151 -12.67 -2.93 15.50
N SER A 152 -11.95 -4.01 15.76
CA SER A 152 -11.19 -4.18 17.01
C SER A 152 -9.94 -3.32 17.05
N PHE A 153 -9.25 -3.21 15.91
CA PHE A 153 -8.07 -2.36 15.74
C PHE A 153 -8.21 -1.61 14.41
N SER A 154 -8.58 -0.33 14.49
CA SER A 154 -8.99 0.48 13.34
C SER A 154 -7.86 0.68 12.34
N THR A 155 -8.18 0.69 11.05
CA THR A 155 -7.21 0.97 10.00
C THR A 155 -6.85 2.45 9.93
N VAL A 156 -5.61 2.75 9.56
CA VAL A 156 -5.17 4.11 9.17
C VAL A 156 -5.87 4.62 7.90
N ASN A 157 -6.44 3.72 7.09
CA ASN A 157 -7.18 4.07 5.88
C ASN A 157 -8.69 4.14 6.16
N LYS A 158 -9.19 5.34 6.43
CA LYS A 158 -10.62 5.57 6.64
C LYS A 158 -11.50 5.08 5.48
N GLU A 159 -11.05 5.24 4.24
CA GLU A 159 -11.81 4.80 3.06
C GLU A 159 -11.98 3.27 3.02
N LEU A 160 -10.95 2.52 3.42
CA LEU A 160 -11.04 1.07 3.57
C LEU A 160 -12.11 0.71 4.59
N PHE A 161 -12.11 1.35 5.76
CA PHE A 161 -13.09 1.07 6.80
C PHE A 161 -14.52 1.44 6.38
N ASP A 162 -14.70 2.60 5.75
CA ASP A 162 -15.97 3.07 5.21
C ASP A 162 -16.53 2.09 4.17
N THR A 163 -15.66 1.54 3.32
CA THR A 163 -16.01 0.49 2.35
C THR A 163 -16.46 -0.81 3.03
N LEU A 164 -15.76 -1.28 4.06
CA LEU A 164 -16.10 -2.53 4.74
C LEU A 164 -17.36 -2.41 5.60
N ALA A 165 -17.63 -1.21 6.11
CA ALA A 165 -18.80 -0.92 6.94
C ALA A 165 -20.01 -0.43 6.13
N ASP A 166 -19.92 -0.38 4.78
CA ASP A 166 -20.93 0.16 3.87
C ASP A 166 -21.48 1.54 4.32
N ARG A 167 -20.58 2.46 4.74
CA ARG A 167 -20.97 3.78 5.28
C ARG A 167 -19.98 4.87 4.93
N GLY A 168 -20.46 6.11 4.86
CA GLY A 168 -19.63 7.30 4.61
C GLY A 168 -19.26 7.48 3.14
N GLU A 169 -18.49 8.52 2.85
CA GLU A 169 -18.10 8.91 1.49
C GLU A 169 -17.22 7.85 0.80
N GLY A 170 -16.49 7.03 1.57
CA GLY A 170 -15.65 5.96 1.06
C GLY A 170 -16.36 4.67 0.68
N ALA A 171 -17.67 4.50 0.92
CA ALA A 171 -18.38 3.23 0.75
C ALA A 171 -18.24 2.62 -0.67
N ASN A 172 -18.12 3.48 -1.68
CA ASN A 172 -18.04 3.10 -3.09
C ASN A 172 -16.61 3.00 -3.63
N ALA A 173 -15.59 3.17 -2.79
CA ALA A 173 -14.20 3.04 -3.24
C ALA A 173 -13.92 1.61 -3.77
N PRO A 174 -12.98 1.48 -4.72
CA PRO A 174 -12.43 0.18 -5.09
C PRO A 174 -11.88 -0.51 -3.85
N CYS A 175 -12.11 -1.82 -3.73
CA CYS A 175 -11.66 -2.59 -2.57
C CYS A 175 -11.45 -4.04 -2.97
N VAL A 176 -10.37 -4.64 -2.49
CA VAL A 176 -10.04 -6.06 -2.75
C VAL A 176 -10.97 -7.01 -2.01
N PHE A 177 -11.47 -6.61 -0.84
CA PHE A 177 -12.30 -7.44 0.02
C PHE A 177 -13.72 -7.56 -0.52
N GLN A 178 -14.37 -8.68 -0.22
CA GLN A 178 -15.79 -8.85 -0.50
C GLN A 178 -16.62 -7.85 0.32
N LYS A 179 -17.52 -7.12 -0.34
CA LYS A 179 -18.46 -6.21 0.33
C LYS A 179 -19.68 -6.97 0.84
N ARG A 180 -20.28 -6.49 1.94
CA ARG A 180 -21.52 -7.10 2.50
C ARG A 180 -22.70 -6.91 1.56
N ARG A 181 -22.77 -5.77 0.89
CA ARG A 181 -23.76 -5.50 -0.16
C ARG A 181 -23.07 -5.57 -1.52
N PRO A 182 -23.65 -6.28 -2.51
CA PRO A 182 -23.18 -6.19 -3.88
C PRO A 182 -23.27 -4.74 -4.32
N VAL A 183 -22.16 -4.18 -4.81
CA VAL A 183 -22.18 -2.90 -5.51
C VAL A 183 -22.99 -3.13 -6.78
N VAL A 184 -24.09 -2.39 -6.95
CA VAL A 184 -24.76 -2.32 -8.25
C VAL A 184 -23.70 -1.88 -9.24
N PRO A 185 -23.44 -2.63 -10.32
CA PRO A 185 -22.45 -2.22 -11.30
C PRO A 185 -22.84 -0.82 -11.77
N GLU A 186 -22.07 0.20 -11.40
CA GLU A 186 -22.09 1.44 -12.16
C GLU A 186 -21.81 1.01 -13.59
N GLY A 187 -22.68 1.42 -14.53
CA GLY A 187 -22.57 1.08 -15.95
C GLY A 187 -21.16 1.32 -16.47
N PRO A 188 -20.80 0.79 -17.65
CA PRO A 188 -19.41 0.67 -18.10
C PRO A 188 -18.66 1.96 -17.77
N LYS A 189 -17.75 1.90 -16.77
CA LYS A 189 -16.91 3.04 -16.45
C LYS A 189 -16.01 3.23 -17.65
N GLU A 190 -16.46 4.11 -18.52
CA GLU A 190 -15.68 4.68 -19.60
C GLU A 190 -14.47 5.32 -18.92
N THR A 191 -13.32 4.65 -18.95
CA THR A 191 -11.98 5.25 -18.85
C THR A 191 -10.93 4.15 -18.97
N ASP A 192 -10.67 3.74 -20.21
CA ASP A 192 -9.41 3.13 -20.63
C ASP A 192 -8.28 4.19 -20.53
N SER A 193 -8.11 4.74 -19.33
CA SER A 193 -7.15 5.81 -19.08
C SER A 193 -5.74 5.29 -19.31
N THR A 194 -4.86 6.16 -19.78
CA THR A 194 -3.45 5.83 -19.99
C THR A 194 -2.82 5.20 -18.74
N LEU A 195 -3.22 5.66 -17.55
CA LEU A 195 -2.79 5.12 -16.26
C LEU A 195 -3.25 3.68 -16.03
N GLU A 196 -4.53 3.36 -16.27
CA GLU A 196 -5.04 1.99 -16.11
C GLU A 196 -4.42 1.03 -17.13
N ARG A 197 -4.19 1.48 -18.36
CA ARG A 197 -3.45 0.72 -19.38
C ARG A 197 -2.00 0.46 -18.96
N ALA A 198 -1.34 1.45 -18.33
CA ALA A 198 0.01 1.29 -17.81
C ALA A 198 0.08 0.25 -16.69
N LYS A 199 -0.90 0.23 -15.77
CA LYS A 199 -1.03 -0.79 -14.72
C LYS A 199 -1.28 -2.18 -15.32
N ALA A 200 -2.15 -2.27 -16.33
CA ALA A 200 -2.44 -3.53 -17.02
C ALA A 200 -1.19 -4.09 -17.71
N ALA A 201 -0.43 -3.26 -18.43
CA ALA A 201 0.83 -3.65 -19.05
C ALA A 201 1.87 -4.13 -18.01
N LEU A 202 1.96 -3.43 -16.86
CA LEU A 202 2.84 -3.85 -15.77
C LEU A 202 2.48 -5.24 -15.25
N ASN A 203 1.18 -5.51 -15.06
CA ASN A 203 0.71 -6.82 -14.60
C ASN A 203 0.88 -7.92 -15.64
N ALA A 204 0.82 -7.58 -16.92
CA ALA A 204 1.13 -8.50 -18.02
C ALA A 204 2.64 -8.78 -18.15
N GLY A 205 3.49 -8.06 -17.42
CA GLY A 205 4.95 -8.18 -17.50
C GLY A 205 5.58 -7.41 -18.66
N ASP A 206 4.80 -6.62 -19.42
CA ASP A 206 5.33 -5.75 -20.47
C ASP A 206 5.84 -4.43 -19.86
N LEU A 207 7.06 -4.49 -19.31
CA LEU A 207 7.71 -3.35 -18.65
C LEU A 207 8.02 -2.21 -19.63
N THR A 208 8.17 -2.49 -20.93
CA THR A 208 8.47 -1.48 -21.94
C THR A 208 7.22 -0.67 -22.24
N GLN A 209 6.12 -1.35 -22.54
CA GLN A 209 4.84 -0.70 -22.77
C GLN A 209 4.35 0.03 -21.52
N SER A 210 4.49 -0.60 -20.34
CA SER A 210 4.12 0.03 -19.08
C SER A 210 4.87 1.33 -18.82
N ALA A 211 6.19 1.37 -19.09
CA ALA A 211 7.00 2.59 -18.92
C ALA A 211 6.56 3.71 -19.88
N GLN A 212 6.30 3.37 -21.15
CA GLN A 212 5.83 4.34 -22.14
C GLN A 212 4.48 4.95 -21.75
N LEU A 213 3.53 4.11 -21.33
CA LEU A 213 2.21 4.55 -20.89
C LEU A 213 2.28 5.33 -19.58
N ALA A 214 3.09 4.92 -18.61
CA ALA A 214 3.30 5.68 -17.38
C ALA A 214 3.89 7.07 -17.66
N ALA A 215 4.82 7.18 -18.62
CA ALA A 215 5.43 8.47 -19.00
C ALA A 215 4.40 9.38 -19.67
N LEU A 216 3.51 8.80 -20.48
CA LEU A 216 2.42 9.53 -21.10
C LEU A 216 1.40 10.01 -20.05
N ALA A 217 1.02 9.16 -19.08
CA ALA A 217 0.11 9.53 -18.01
C ALA A 217 0.64 10.70 -17.16
N VAL A 218 1.94 10.71 -16.84
CA VAL A 218 2.58 11.85 -16.13
C VAL A 218 2.52 13.15 -16.96
N LYS A 219 2.65 13.06 -18.29
CA LYS A 219 2.54 14.23 -19.18
C LYS A 219 1.11 14.74 -19.29
N GLU A 220 0.13 13.83 -19.33
CA GLU A 220 -1.30 14.15 -19.40
C GLU A 220 -1.78 14.84 -18.12
N ASN A 221 -1.28 14.43 -16.96
CA ASN A 221 -1.62 15.05 -15.69
C ASN A 221 -0.42 15.14 -14.73
N GLN A 222 0.30 16.27 -14.80
CA GLN A 222 1.51 16.50 -13.99
C GLN A 222 1.24 16.62 -12.48
N THR A 223 -0.01 16.86 -12.08
CA THR A 223 -0.38 16.97 -10.66
C THR A 223 -0.91 15.65 -10.10
N ASP A 224 -1.05 14.59 -10.91
CA ASP A 224 -1.47 13.28 -10.44
C ASP A 224 -0.31 12.56 -9.72
N PRO A 225 -0.35 12.40 -8.39
CA PRO A 225 0.70 11.72 -7.67
C PRO A 225 0.79 10.22 -8.01
N VAL A 226 -0.30 9.61 -8.51
CA VAL A 226 -0.37 8.17 -8.83
C VAL A 226 0.42 7.84 -10.09
N ALA A 227 0.45 8.75 -11.08
CA ALA A 227 1.23 8.55 -12.31
C ALA A 227 2.74 8.50 -12.03
N GLY A 228 3.24 9.44 -11.22
CA GLY A 228 4.65 9.44 -10.78
C GLY A 228 4.97 8.22 -9.91
N TYR A 229 4.05 7.81 -9.04
CA TYR A 229 4.15 6.59 -8.26
C TYR A 229 4.27 5.33 -9.12
N LEU A 230 3.43 5.18 -10.15
CA LEU A 230 3.53 4.07 -11.09
C LEU A 230 4.87 4.07 -11.84
N MET A 231 5.33 5.22 -12.31
CA MET A 231 6.61 5.33 -13.00
C MET A 231 7.77 4.75 -12.16
N ARG A 232 7.84 5.14 -10.88
CA ARG A 232 8.87 4.63 -9.95
C ARG A 232 8.82 3.12 -9.80
N ILE A 233 7.61 2.53 -9.74
CA ILE A 233 7.41 1.08 -9.69
C ILE A 233 7.96 0.40 -10.94
N VAL A 234 7.60 0.91 -12.12
CA VAL A 234 8.03 0.35 -13.41
C VAL A 234 9.54 0.41 -13.56
N GLU A 235 10.15 1.56 -13.27
CA GLU A 235 11.61 1.75 -13.31
C GLU A 235 12.34 0.75 -12.39
N ARG A 236 11.84 0.58 -11.15
CA ARG A 236 12.39 -0.39 -10.22
C ARG A 236 12.31 -1.82 -10.74
N GLN A 237 11.18 -2.21 -11.33
CA GLN A 237 11.05 -3.55 -11.92
C GLN A 237 11.98 -3.78 -13.11
N GLN A 238 12.21 -2.76 -13.94
CA GLN A 238 13.19 -2.84 -15.02
C GLN A 238 14.62 -3.04 -14.48
N ILE A 239 15.00 -2.31 -13.42
CA ILE A 239 16.31 -2.47 -12.77
C ILE A 239 16.48 -3.88 -12.21
N LEU A 240 15.51 -4.38 -11.45
CA LEU A 240 15.56 -5.72 -10.85
C LEU A 240 15.62 -6.81 -11.92
N THR A 241 14.83 -6.70 -12.98
CA THR A 241 14.85 -7.65 -14.11
C THR A 241 16.22 -7.67 -14.80
N ARG A 242 16.83 -6.50 -15.04
CA ARG A 242 18.17 -6.42 -15.64
C ARG A 242 19.26 -7.02 -14.74
N GLN A 243 19.15 -6.83 -13.43
CA GLN A 243 20.10 -7.42 -12.46
C GLN A 243 20.02 -8.95 -12.45
N ASN A 244 18.81 -9.52 -12.54
CA ASN A 244 18.60 -10.97 -12.58
C ASN A 244 19.08 -11.62 -13.89
N VAL A 245 19.07 -10.90 -15.02
CA VAL A 245 19.59 -11.41 -16.30
C VAL A 245 21.12 -11.46 -16.34
N ASN A 246 21.78 -10.67 -15.51
CA ASN A 246 23.25 -10.57 -15.45
C ASN A 246 23.89 -11.47 -14.35
N GLN A 247 23.10 -12.31 -13.68
CA GLN A 247 23.55 -13.31 -12.70
C GLN A 247 23.44 -14.71 -13.30
#